data_AF-A0AB33UEL1-F1
#
_entry.id   AF-A0AB33UEL1-F1
#
_cell.length_a   1.000
_cell.length_b   1.000
_cell.length_c   1.000
_cell.angle_alpha   90.00
_cell.angle_beta   90.00
_cell.angle_gamma   90.00
#
_symmetry.space_group_name_H-M   'P 1'
#
loop_
_entity.id
_entity.type
_entity.pdbx_description
1 polymer ?
#
loop_
_entity_poly.entity_id
_entity_poly.type
_entity_poly.pdbx_seq_one_letter_code
_entity_poly.pdbx_strand_id
1 'polypeptide(L)'
;MKLTFNLSDLVASVINIPSPDNHEEIFDWIRTANRKESSLSSIEISSGMLRGFIEETFGIGFDLAKYDHASHNRNQLNKLIKQVTTTERAKKTVLNFDEYKKLLELEEFSHFIIKRMEIDFLAEDQSKLYNELMFLQAARYEHTYQYKKDKKYQLLSIAHALSLFPNFADAVRAYYCLYIERNNVDYPVNEQEGELLEIIHYRYVQNDPSVHKYETVTEITFSDDITILYNFLEDIDRWDRKTEDSTGSYVYLNAMISKLYSRADFVTNWYIKEIGQIALNRPLSDDD
;
A
#
# COMPACT_ATOMS: atom_id res chain seq x y z
N MET A 1 -14.17 18.77 9.52
CA MET A 1 -13.66 17.39 9.46
C MET A 1 -14.03 16.67 10.74
N LYS A 2 -14.67 15.50 10.65
CA LYS A 2 -14.93 14.63 11.80
C LYS A 2 -13.70 13.73 11.97
N LEU A 3 -13.10 13.72 13.16
CA LEU A 3 -11.92 12.90 13.41
C LEU A 3 -12.34 11.43 13.60
N THR A 4 -11.50 10.52 13.13
CA THR A 4 -11.65 9.07 13.22
C THR A 4 -10.26 8.42 13.14
N PHE A 5 -10.10 7.26 13.75
CA PHE A 5 -8.96 6.37 13.56
C PHE A 5 -9.03 5.61 12.23
N ASN A 6 -10.15 5.64 11.51
CA ASN A 6 -10.23 5.13 10.14
C ASN A 6 -9.51 6.08 9.17
N LEU A 7 -8.25 5.77 8.86
CA LEU A 7 -7.44 6.56 7.95
C LEU A 7 -8.06 6.67 6.55
N SER A 8 -8.75 5.63 6.07
CA SER A 8 -9.41 5.66 4.77
C SER A 8 -10.56 6.67 4.73
N ASP A 9 -11.39 6.73 5.77
CA ASP A 9 -12.48 7.72 5.86
C ASP A 9 -11.93 9.15 5.98
N LEU A 10 -10.80 9.30 6.70
CA LEU A 10 -10.12 10.59 6.83
C LEU A 10 -9.61 11.09 5.47
N VAL A 11 -9.01 10.22 4.66
CA VAL A 11 -8.57 10.53 3.29
C VAL A 11 -9.77 10.82 2.39
N ALA A 12 -10.82 9.99 2.43
CA ALA A 12 -12.03 10.17 1.63
C ALA A 12 -12.76 11.48 1.94
N SER A 13 -12.59 12.03 3.16
CA SER A 13 -13.15 13.33 3.53
C SER A 13 -12.49 14.52 2.82
N VAL A 14 -11.32 14.31 2.22
CA VAL A 14 -10.50 15.35 1.57
C VAL A 14 -10.30 15.07 0.08
N ILE A 15 -10.24 13.80 -0.30
CA ILE A 15 -10.04 13.36 -1.68
C ILE A 15 -11.33 12.75 -2.19
N ASN A 16 -11.87 13.31 -3.27
CA ASN A 16 -13.00 12.72 -3.97
C ASN A 16 -12.50 11.50 -4.76
N ILE A 17 -12.83 10.30 -4.29
CA ILE A 17 -12.50 9.04 -4.96
C ILE A 17 -13.65 8.72 -5.93
N PRO A 18 -13.38 8.49 -7.23
CA PRO A 18 -14.41 8.12 -8.20
C PRO A 18 -15.09 6.80 -7.82
N SER A 19 -16.31 6.60 -8.29
CA SER A 19 -17.04 5.34 -8.08
C SER A 19 -16.27 4.14 -8.67
N PRO A 20 -16.21 2.99 -7.99
CA PRO A 20 -15.57 1.77 -8.50
C PRO A 20 -16.15 1.26 -9.83
N ASP A 21 -17.35 1.72 -10.21
CA ASP A 21 -18.04 1.28 -11.43
C ASP A 21 -17.51 1.94 -12.72
N ASN A 22 -16.65 2.97 -12.61
CA ASN A 22 -16.13 3.71 -13.77
C ASN A 22 -14.62 3.53 -13.91
N HIS A 23 -14.21 2.46 -14.60
CA HIS A 23 -12.81 2.10 -14.75
C HIS A 23 -11.95 3.22 -15.36
N GLU A 24 -12.41 3.92 -16.42
CA GLU A 24 -11.63 5.01 -17.05
C GLU A 24 -11.38 6.20 -16.13
N GLU A 25 -12.40 6.60 -15.35
CA GLU A 25 -12.29 7.72 -14.41
C GLU A 25 -11.40 7.37 -13.21
N ILE A 26 -11.43 6.10 -12.76
CA ILE A 26 -10.48 5.57 -11.80
C ILE A 26 -9.06 5.63 -12.36
N PHE A 27 -8.83 5.23 -13.61
CA PHE A 27 -7.50 5.27 -14.24
C PHE A 27 -6.94 6.70 -14.34
N ASP A 28 -7.76 7.66 -14.78
CA ASP A 28 -7.35 9.07 -14.86
C ASP A 28 -7.14 9.70 -13.47
N TRP A 29 -7.94 9.29 -12.49
CA TRP A 29 -7.77 9.69 -11.10
C TRP A 29 -6.47 9.15 -10.51
N ILE A 30 -6.15 7.87 -10.71
CA ILE A 30 -4.87 7.26 -10.28
C ILE A 30 -3.69 8.02 -10.87
N ARG A 31 -3.74 8.29 -12.18
CA ARG A 31 -2.67 8.98 -12.92
C ARG A 31 -2.45 10.41 -12.43
N THR A 32 -3.51 11.05 -11.92
CA THR A 32 -3.46 12.41 -11.35
C THR A 32 -3.26 12.43 -9.83
N ALA A 33 -3.51 11.33 -9.11
CA ALA A 33 -3.31 11.17 -7.67
C ALA A 33 -1.81 11.18 -7.30
N ASN A 34 -0.94 10.60 -8.14
CA ASN A 34 0.52 10.72 -8.00
C ASN A 34 1.04 12.19 -8.02
N ARG A 35 0.20 13.17 -8.39
CA ARG A 35 0.52 14.60 -8.38
C ARG A 35 -0.07 15.35 -7.18
N LYS A 36 -0.77 14.67 -6.26
CA LYS A 36 -1.59 15.27 -5.18
C LYS A 36 -1.04 15.04 -3.77
N GLU A 37 0.27 15.01 -3.59
CA GLU A 37 0.93 15.25 -2.28
C GLU A 37 0.36 16.51 -1.58
N SER A 38 -0.10 17.49 -2.36
CA SER A 38 -0.73 18.73 -1.89
C SER A 38 -2.14 18.58 -1.30
N SER A 39 -2.81 17.44 -1.46
CA SER A 39 -4.20 17.27 -0.98
C SER A 39 -4.26 16.75 0.46
N LEU A 40 -3.38 15.81 0.83
CA LEU A 40 -3.28 15.29 2.20
C LEU A 40 -2.65 16.28 3.17
N SER A 41 -1.82 17.21 2.68
CA SER A 41 -1.27 18.30 3.48
C SER A 41 -2.33 19.27 4.03
N SER A 42 -3.56 19.23 3.51
CA SER A 42 -4.69 19.99 4.05
C SER A 42 -5.32 19.38 5.31
N ILE A 43 -4.98 18.12 5.63
CA ILE A 43 -5.42 17.47 6.87
C ILE A 43 -4.61 18.04 8.03
N GLU A 44 -5.27 18.83 8.86
CA GLU A 44 -4.70 19.41 10.06
C GLU A 44 -5.45 18.94 11.31
N ILE A 45 -4.81 18.07 12.09
CA ILE A 45 -5.38 17.50 13.31
C ILE A 45 -4.71 18.14 14.51
N SER A 46 -5.41 19.09 15.12
CA SER A 46 -4.88 19.72 16.30
C SER A 46 -4.99 18.83 17.55
N SER A 47 -4.03 18.96 18.47
CA SER A 47 -4.07 18.28 19.78
C SER A 47 -5.39 18.46 20.56
N GLY A 48 -6.07 19.59 20.38
CA GLY A 48 -7.39 19.84 20.96
C GLY A 48 -8.50 19.00 20.31
N MET A 49 -8.47 18.84 18.98
CA MET A 49 -9.40 17.96 18.25
C MET A 49 -9.19 16.51 18.66
N LEU A 50 -7.93 16.09 18.80
CA LEU A 50 -7.61 14.74 19.23
C LEU A 50 -8.14 14.46 20.65
N ARG A 51 -7.94 15.38 21.59
CA ARG A 51 -8.49 15.25 22.95
C ARG A 51 -10.02 15.19 22.94
N GLY A 52 -10.68 16.09 22.22
CA GLY A 52 -12.13 16.11 22.12
C GLY A 52 -12.69 14.82 21.53
N PHE A 53 -12.07 14.32 20.46
CA PHE A 53 -12.44 13.04 19.85
C PHE A 53 -12.25 11.86 20.82
N ILE A 54 -11.12 11.80 21.54
CA ILE A 54 -10.85 10.71 22.47
C ILE A 54 -11.82 10.77 23.66
N GLU A 55 -12.11 11.97 24.17
CA GLU A 55 -13.07 12.16 25.26
C GLU A 55 -14.49 11.75 24.85
N GLU A 56 -14.94 12.18 23.66
CA GLU A 56 -16.27 11.87 23.13
C GLU A 56 -16.42 10.37 22.79
N THR A 57 -15.36 9.76 22.24
CA THR A 57 -15.43 8.39 21.69
C THR A 57 -15.13 7.33 22.74
N PHE A 58 -14.16 7.57 23.62
CA PHE A 58 -13.67 6.57 24.58
C PHE A 58 -13.99 6.93 26.03
N GLY A 59 -14.57 8.11 26.29
CA GLY A 59 -14.89 8.58 27.63
C GLY A 59 -13.68 9.05 28.45
N ILE A 60 -12.47 9.09 27.86
CA ILE A 60 -11.24 9.45 28.57
C ILE A 60 -11.20 10.96 28.79
N GLY A 61 -11.32 11.38 30.04
CA GLY A 61 -11.41 12.80 30.41
C GLY A 61 -10.11 13.58 30.24
N PHE A 62 -10.17 14.73 29.56
CA PHE A 62 -9.05 15.68 29.44
C PHE A 62 -9.35 17.07 30.01
N ASP A 63 -10.59 17.34 30.42
CA ASP A 63 -10.97 18.57 31.11
C ASP A 63 -10.57 18.54 32.60
N LEU A 64 -9.69 19.47 32.98
CA LEU A 64 -9.16 19.62 34.35
C LEU A 64 -10.23 19.99 35.37
N ALA A 65 -11.33 20.62 34.93
CA ALA A 65 -12.43 20.99 35.82
C ALA A 65 -13.41 19.84 36.06
N LYS A 66 -13.39 18.81 35.21
CA LYS A 66 -14.39 17.74 35.18
C LYS A 66 -13.85 16.38 35.62
N TYR A 67 -12.54 16.13 35.46
CA TYR A 67 -11.96 14.81 35.70
C TYR A 67 -10.67 14.88 36.53
N ASP A 68 -10.58 14.01 37.56
CA ASP A 68 -9.43 13.95 38.48
C ASP A 68 -8.11 13.54 37.79
N HIS A 69 -8.18 12.77 36.71
CA HIS A 69 -7.02 12.28 35.97
C HIS A 69 -6.67 13.10 34.72
N ALA A 70 -7.41 14.18 34.42
CA ALA A 70 -7.25 14.96 33.20
C ALA A 70 -5.83 15.51 32.99
N SER A 71 -5.16 15.96 34.06
CA SER A 71 -3.78 16.47 33.97
C SER A 71 -2.81 15.39 33.52
N HIS A 72 -2.95 14.18 34.08
CA HIS A 72 -2.12 13.05 33.72
C HIS A 72 -2.40 12.60 32.28
N ASN A 73 -3.67 12.47 31.90
CA ASN A 73 -4.10 12.08 30.55
C ASN A 73 -3.56 13.05 29.49
N ARG A 74 -3.69 14.37 29.74
CA ARG A 74 -3.11 15.42 28.88
C ARG A 74 -1.59 15.28 28.74
N ASN A 75 -0.88 15.03 29.84
CA ASN A 75 0.57 14.90 29.82
C ASN A 75 1.04 13.65 29.08
N GLN A 76 0.36 12.52 29.25
CA GLN A 76 0.69 11.30 28.49
C GLN A 76 0.40 11.46 27.00
N LEU A 77 -0.77 11.98 26.63
CA LEU A 77 -1.09 12.24 25.23
C LEU A 77 -0.08 13.20 24.57
N ASN A 78 0.31 14.26 25.27
CA ASN A 78 1.32 15.19 24.76
C ASN A 78 2.70 14.54 24.59
N LYS A 79 3.07 13.57 25.45
CA LYS A 79 4.32 12.82 25.28
C LYS A 79 4.28 11.96 24.01
N LEU A 80 3.16 11.30 23.74
CA LEU A 80 2.96 10.47 22.55
C LEU A 80 2.97 11.32 21.27
N ILE A 81 2.26 12.45 21.26
CA ILE A 81 2.29 13.41 20.15
C ILE A 81 3.72 13.87 19.84
N LYS A 82 4.54 14.15 20.86
CA LYS A 82 5.94 14.58 20.67
C LYS A 82 6.85 13.53 20.05
N GLN A 83 6.44 12.26 20.01
CA GLN A 83 7.20 11.21 19.32
C GLN A 83 7.05 11.28 17.80
N VAL A 84 5.95 11.87 17.32
CA VAL A 84 5.60 11.88 15.89
C VAL A 84 5.65 13.27 15.25
N THR A 85 5.66 14.34 16.04
CA THR A 85 5.78 15.73 15.55
C THR A 85 6.69 16.57 16.43
N THR A 86 7.24 17.64 15.84
CA THR A 86 7.88 18.72 16.61
C THR A 86 6.82 19.55 17.33
N THR A 87 7.17 20.07 18.52
CA THR A 87 6.26 20.92 19.30
C THR A 87 6.95 22.21 19.68
N GLU A 88 6.26 23.32 19.48
CA GLU A 88 6.74 24.64 19.88
C GLU A 88 6.06 25.11 21.16
N ARG A 89 6.84 25.75 22.04
CA ARG A 89 6.32 26.29 23.29
C ARG A 89 5.26 27.36 22.99
N ALA A 90 4.14 27.30 23.68
CA ALA A 90 3.00 28.22 23.56
C ALA A 90 2.29 28.24 22.19
N LYS A 91 2.61 27.31 21.28
CA LYS A 91 1.83 27.10 20.05
C LYS A 91 0.99 25.84 20.15
N LYS A 92 -0.14 25.85 19.43
CA LYS A 92 -1.00 24.68 19.29
C LYS A 92 -0.27 23.65 18.42
N THR A 93 -0.07 22.44 18.93
CA THR A 93 0.44 21.34 18.11
C THR A 93 -0.65 20.88 17.15
N VAL A 94 -0.27 20.81 15.87
CA VAL A 94 -1.08 20.34 14.75
C VAL A 94 -0.30 19.21 14.11
N LEU A 95 -0.98 18.09 13.87
CA LEU A 95 -0.48 16.93 13.17
C LEU A 95 -0.98 16.98 11.74
N ASN A 96 -0.10 16.75 10.77
CA ASN A 96 -0.53 16.42 9.41
C ASN A 96 -1.01 14.96 9.34
N PHE A 97 -1.45 14.50 8.16
CA PHE A 97 -1.93 13.13 7.96
C PHE A 97 -0.89 12.07 8.36
N ASP A 98 0.36 12.22 7.92
CA ASP A 98 1.41 11.23 8.17
C ASP A 98 1.81 11.17 9.65
N GLU A 99 1.89 12.33 10.30
CA GLU A 99 2.16 12.42 11.74
C GLU A 99 1.00 11.80 12.55
N TYR A 100 -0.24 11.97 12.09
CA TYR A 100 -1.39 11.34 12.70
C TYR A 100 -1.41 9.82 12.49
N LYS A 101 -1.15 9.33 11.28
CA LYS A 101 -0.99 7.90 10.98
C LYS A 101 0.05 7.27 11.90
N LYS A 102 1.24 7.86 11.97
CA LYS A 102 2.32 7.40 12.86
C LYS A 102 1.89 7.35 14.31
N LEU A 103 1.07 8.29 14.79
CA LEU A 103 0.56 8.28 16.16
C LEU A 103 -0.32 7.05 16.43
N LEU A 104 -1.16 6.65 15.47
CA LEU A 104 -2.05 5.49 15.61
C LEU A 104 -1.28 4.17 15.60
N GLU A 105 -0.16 4.13 14.88
CA GLU A 105 0.73 2.96 14.80
C GLU A 105 1.55 2.74 16.09
N LEU A 106 1.69 3.77 16.95
CA LEU A 106 2.40 3.64 18.22
C LEU A 106 1.70 2.67 19.19
N GLU A 107 2.45 1.67 19.65
CA GLU A 107 1.97 0.72 20.65
C GLU A 107 1.59 1.42 21.96
N GLU A 108 2.41 2.39 22.39
CA GLU A 108 2.16 3.16 23.61
C GLU A 108 0.90 4.03 23.52
N PHE A 109 0.54 4.50 22.32
CA PHE A 109 -0.70 5.23 22.12
C PHE A 109 -1.92 4.32 22.28
N SER A 110 -1.88 3.13 21.69
CA SER A 110 -2.95 2.15 21.87
C SER A 110 -3.07 1.67 23.31
N HIS A 111 -1.94 1.41 23.97
CA HIS A 111 -1.94 1.04 25.38
C HIS A 111 -2.50 2.16 26.26
N PHE A 112 -2.18 3.43 25.95
CA PHE A 112 -2.77 4.58 26.62
C PHE A 112 -4.30 4.59 26.50
N ILE A 113 -4.84 4.42 25.28
CA ILE A 113 -6.30 4.38 25.06
C ILE A 113 -6.94 3.25 25.87
N ILE A 114 -6.49 2.00 25.68
CA ILE A 114 -7.08 0.83 26.35
C ILE A 114 -7.02 0.96 27.86
N LYS A 115 -5.84 1.29 28.41
CA LYS A 115 -5.65 1.41 29.86
C LYS A 115 -6.53 2.50 30.46
N ARG A 116 -6.75 3.60 29.74
CA ARG A 116 -7.58 4.70 30.24
C ARG A 116 -9.06 4.42 30.09
N MET A 117 -9.47 3.69 29.07
CA MET A 117 -10.83 3.18 28.98
C MET A 117 -11.19 2.29 30.17
N GLU A 118 -10.29 1.46 30.68
CA GLU A 118 -10.55 0.62 31.86
C GLU A 118 -10.78 1.43 33.15
N ILE A 119 -10.26 2.67 33.21
CA ILE A 119 -10.30 3.53 34.41
C ILE A 119 -11.47 4.53 34.32
N ASP A 120 -11.66 5.15 33.16
CA ASP A 120 -12.56 6.30 32.94
C ASP A 120 -13.77 5.92 32.03
N PHE A 121 -14.22 4.66 32.01
CA PHE A 121 -15.22 4.17 31.05
C PHE A 121 -16.57 4.89 31.14
N LEU A 122 -16.76 5.92 30.31
CA LEU A 122 -17.97 6.76 30.27
C LEU A 122 -18.45 7.02 28.84
N ALA A 123 -18.07 6.18 27.87
CA ALA A 123 -18.48 6.38 26.48
C ALA A 123 -19.99 6.15 26.29
N GLU A 124 -20.68 7.19 25.80
CA GLU A 124 -22.12 7.16 25.55
C GLU A 124 -22.47 6.35 24.29
N ASP A 125 -21.64 6.43 23.24
CA ASP A 125 -21.82 5.71 21.98
C ASP A 125 -20.87 4.49 21.89
N GLN A 126 -21.39 3.34 22.32
CA GLN A 126 -20.66 2.07 22.31
C GLN A 126 -20.32 1.60 20.89
N SER A 127 -21.19 1.85 19.90
CA SER A 127 -20.93 1.42 18.52
C SER A 127 -19.75 2.19 17.92
N LYS A 128 -19.73 3.51 18.12
CA LYS A 128 -18.61 4.35 17.68
C LYS A 128 -17.32 3.93 18.37
N LEU A 129 -17.35 3.71 19.68
CA LEU A 129 -16.21 3.22 20.45
C LEU A 129 -15.62 1.92 19.87
N TYR A 130 -16.46 0.91 19.62
CA TYR A 130 -15.99 -0.37 19.11
C TYR A 130 -15.36 -0.25 17.71
N ASN A 131 -15.98 0.52 16.82
CA ASN A 131 -15.44 0.76 15.49
C ASN A 131 -14.08 1.45 15.56
N GLU A 132 -13.95 2.49 16.37
CA GLU A 132 -12.70 3.25 16.52
C GLU A 132 -11.60 2.41 17.18
N LEU A 133 -11.94 1.57 18.16
CA LEU A 133 -11.00 0.57 18.68
C LEU A 133 -10.54 -0.41 17.60
N MET A 134 -11.45 -0.89 16.75
CA MET A 134 -11.09 -1.80 15.67
C MET A 134 -10.13 -1.16 14.67
N PHE A 135 -10.36 0.10 14.28
CA PHE A 135 -9.43 0.83 13.41
C PHE A 135 -8.06 1.02 14.06
N LEU A 136 -8.02 1.31 15.36
CA LEU A 136 -6.77 1.41 16.11
C LEU A 136 -6.01 0.08 16.17
N GLN A 137 -6.71 -1.05 16.36
CA GLN A 137 -6.09 -2.37 16.29
C GLN A 137 -5.61 -2.73 14.88
N ALA A 138 -6.38 -2.36 13.85
CA ALA A 138 -6.01 -2.60 12.46
C ALA A 138 -4.72 -1.85 12.09
N ALA A 139 -4.59 -0.58 12.49
CA ALA A 139 -3.38 0.21 12.28
C ALA A 139 -2.13 -0.44 12.90
N ARG A 140 -2.28 -1.13 14.05
CA ARG A 140 -1.19 -1.90 14.66
C ARG A 140 -0.92 -3.22 13.95
N TYR A 141 -1.99 -3.88 13.50
CA TYR A 141 -1.92 -5.21 12.92
C TYR A 141 -0.96 -5.26 11.72
N GLU A 142 -0.96 -4.21 10.88
CA GLU A 142 -0.08 -4.09 9.70
C GLU A 142 1.42 -4.28 10.01
N HIS A 143 1.84 -3.94 11.22
CA HIS A 143 3.24 -4.04 11.66
C HIS A 143 3.59 -5.37 12.34
N THR A 144 2.62 -6.26 12.51
CA THR A 144 2.80 -7.54 13.21
C THR A 144 3.39 -8.64 12.32
N TYR A 145 4.06 -9.61 12.95
CA TYR A 145 4.47 -10.85 12.26
C TYR A 145 3.28 -11.58 11.63
N GLN A 146 2.13 -11.55 12.31
CA GLN A 146 0.92 -12.22 11.84
C GLN A 146 0.39 -11.59 10.55
N TYR A 147 0.34 -10.26 10.44
CA TYR A 147 -0.02 -9.59 9.19
C TYR A 147 0.94 -9.94 8.04
N LYS A 148 2.27 -9.94 8.29
CA LYS A 148 3.24 -10.34 7.25
C LYS A 148 2.99 -11.77 6.76
N LYS A 149 2.63 -12.67 7.69
CA LYS A 149 2.28 -14.06 7.37
C LYS A 149 0.97 -14.16 6.58
N ASP A 150 -0.07 -13.46 7.01
CA ASP A 150 -1.39 -13.48 6.36
C ASP A 150 -1.34 -12.84 4.97
N LYS A 151 -0.62 -11.73 4.83
CA LYS A 151 -0.33 -11.08 3.55
C LYS A 151 0.40 -12.01 2.59
N LYS A 152 1.43 -12.73 3.07
CA LYS A 152 2.12 -13.74 2.27
C LYS A 152 1.16 -14.82 1.75
N TYR A 153 0.26 -15.35 2.58
CA TYR A 153 -0.73 -16.34 2.15
C TYR A 153 -1.73 -15.77 1.15
N GLN A 154 -2.14 -14.52 1.32
CA GLN A 154 -3.01 -13.82 0.38
C GLN A 154 -2.34 -13.70 -1.00
N LEU A 155 -1.09 -13.20 -1.04
CA LEU A 155 -0.34 -13.07 -2.29
C LEU A 155 -0.11 -14.43 -2.96
N LEU A 156 0.19 -15.48 -2.19
CA LEU A 156 0.30 -16.84 -2.72
C LEU A 156 -1.03 -17.34 -3.31
N SER A 157 -2.15 -17.06 -2.65
CA SER A 157 -3.48 -17.45 -3.14
C SER A 157 -3.84 -16.72 -4.43
N ILE A 158 -3.47 -15.44 -4.55
CA ILE A 158 -3.63 -14.67 -5.78
C ILE A 158 -2.71 -15.20 -6.88
N ALA A 159 -1.44 -15.51 -6.57
CA ALA A 159 -0.51 -16.11 -7.53
C ALA A 159 -1.03 -17.46 -8.06
N HIS A 160 -1.58 -18.30 -7.18
CA HIS A 160 -2.25 -19.55 -7.57
C HIS A 160 -3.45 -19.31 -8.49
N ALA A 161 -4.28 -18.30 -8.22
CA ALA A 161 -5.39 -17.96 -9.11
C ALA A 161 -4.87 -17.46 -10.46
N LEU A 162 -3.85 -16.59 -10.46
CA LEU A 162 -3.24 -16.04 -11.66
C LEU A 162 -2.52 -17.09 -12.52
N SER A 163 -1.93 -18.12 -11.91
CA SER A 163 -1.29 -19.22 -12.65
C SER A 163 -2.29 -20.07 -13.44
N LEU A 164 -3.59 -19.99 -13.13
CA LEU A 164 -4.62 -20.68 -13.91
C LEU A 164 -4.90 -19.99 -15.25
N PHE A 165 -4.46 -18.73 -15.42
CA PHE A 165 -4.65 -18.00 -16.67
C PHE A 165 -3.52 -18.32 -17.64
N PRO A 166 -3.83 -18.81 -18.86
CA PRO A 166 -2.83 -19.17 -19.85
C PRO A 166 -1.87 -18.01 -20.13
N ASN A 167 -0.57 -18.33 -20.24
CA ASN A 167 0.51 -17.42 -20.64
C ASN A 167 0.77 -16.22 -19.69
N PHE A 168 0.05 -16.09 -18.57
CA PHE A 168 0.24 -14.96 -17.65
C PHE A 168 1.62 -15.01 -16.97
N ALA A 169 2.00 -16.18 -16.46
CA ALA A 169 3.32 -16.41 -15.88
C ALA A 169 4.45 -16.18 -16.90
N ASP A 170 4.25 -16.63 -18.15
CA ASP A 170 5.23 -16.43 -19.22
C ASP A 170 5.41 -14.96 -19.60
N ALA A 171 4.32 -14.18 -19.61
CA ALA A 171 4.40 -12.74 -19.81
C ALA A 171 5.21 -12.06 -18.70
N VAL A 172 5.00 -12.44 -17.43
CA VAL A 172 5.78 -11.92 -16.29
C VAL A 172 7.26 -12.32 -16.41
N ARG A 173 7.56 -13.59 -16.74
CA ARG A 173 8.94 -14.04 -17.00
C ARG A 173 9.61 -13.19 -18.07
N ALA A 174 8.93 -12.92 -19.18
CA ALA A 174 9.47 -12.13 -20.27
C ALA A 174 9.94 -10.74 -19.80
N TYR A 175 9.19 -10.08 -18.91
CA TYR A 175 9.60 -8.79 -18.34
C TYR A 175 10.81 -8.89 -17.40
N TYR A 176 10.90 -9.92 -16.56
CA TYR A 176 12.10 -10.15 -15.74
C TYR A 176 13.33 -10.46 -16.61
N CYS A 177 13.18 -11.31 -17.63
CA CYS A 177 14.26 -11.62 -18.57
C CYS A 177 14.73 -10.34 -19.29
N LEU A 178 13.77 -9.54 -19.77
CA LEU A 178 14.05 -8.26 -20.42
C LEU A 178 14.85 -7.32 -19.52
N TYR A 179 14.49 -7.24 -18.23
CA TYR A 179 15.20 -6.43 -17.24
C TYR A 179 16.65 -6.92 -17.06
N ILE A 180 16.86 -8.24 -16.91
CA ILE A 180 18.19 -8.83 -16.73
C ILE A 180 19.07 -8.66 -17.96
N GLU A 181 18.54 -8.91 -19.16
CA GLU A 181 19.28 -8.79 -20.41
C GLU A 181 19.71 -7.35 -20.72
N ARG A 182 18.94 -6.35 -20.25
CA ARG A 182 19.18 -4.93 -20.53
C ARG A 182 20.05 -4.19 -19.50
N ASN A 183 20.60 -4.89 -18.51
CA ASN A 183 21.73 -4.43 -17.70
C ASN A 183 21.55 -3.06 -16.99
N ASN A 184 20.40 -2.79 -16.36
CA ASN A 184 20.19 -1.59 -15.50
C ASN A 184 20.49 -0.22 -16.18
N VAL A 185 20.40 -0.08 -17.51
CA VAL A 185 20.70 1.19 -18.21
C VAL A 185 19.43 2.01 -18.50
N ASP A 186 19.54 3.34 -18.33
CA ASP A 186 18.50 4.36 -18.48
C ASP A 186 17.67 4.24 -19.78
N TYR A 187 16.35 4.34 -19.61
CA TYR A 187 15.32 3.98 -20.59
C TYR A 187 14.85 5.16 -21.47
N PRO A 188 14.61 4.92 -22.77
CA PRO A 188 13.48 5.50 -23.49
C PRO A 188 12.50 4.37 -23.85
N VAL A 189 11.51 4.17 -22.99
CA VAL A 189 10.48 3.14 -23.12
C VAL A 189 9.13 3.84 -23.20
N ASN A 190 8.13 3.25 -23.85
CA ASN A 190 6.76 3.76 -23.72
C ASN A 190 6.41 3.79 -22.20
N GLU A 191 5.66 4.81 -21.77
CA GLU A 191 5.42 5.07 -20.33
C GLU A 191 5.03 3.80 -19.54
N GLN A 192 4.26 2.90 -20.15
CA GLN A 192 3.74 1.68 -19.55
C GLN A 192 4.74 0.54 -19.35
N GLU A 193 5.60 0.26 -20.33
CA GLU A 193 6.68 -0.72 -20.16
C GLU A 193 7.74 -0.17 -19.21
N GLY A 194 7.91 1.16 -19.13
CA GLY A 194 8.74 1.82 -18.14
C GLY A 194 8.27 1.53 -16.71
N GLU A 195 6.98 1.67 -16.44
CA GLU A 195 6.38 1.38 -15.12
C GLU A 195 6.63 -0.08 -14.68
N LEU A 196 6.38 -1.06 -15.55
CA LEU A 196 6.60 -2.48 -15.23
C LEU A 196 8.06 -2.80 -14.93
N LEU A 197 8.97 -2.22 -15.70
CA LEU A 197 10.40 -2.40 -15.50
C LEU A 197 10.89 -1.64 -14.25
N GLU A 198 10.26 -0.54 -13.87
CA GLU A 198 10.53 0.16 -12.61
C GLU A 198 10.09 -0.66 -11.39
N ILE A 199 8.93 -1.31 -11.45
CA ILE A 199 8.45 -2.22 -10.41
C ILE A 199 9.48 -3.35 -10.21
N ILE A 200 9.91 -3.99 -11.30
CA ILE A 200 10.93 -5.04 -11.26
C ILE A 200 12.27 -4.48 -10.75
N HIS A 201 12.70 -3.32 -11.24
CA HIS A 201 13.92 -2.65 -10.79
C HIS A 201 13.96 -2.46 -9.27
N TYR A 202 12.80 -2.15 -8.68
CA TYR A 202 12.70 -1.92 -7.25
C TYR A 202 13.15 -3.12 -6.40
N ARG A 203 12.91 -4.36 -6.86
CA ARG A 203 13.47 -5.59 -6.24
C ARG A 203 14.99 -5.54 -6.11
N TYR A 204 15.67 -5.05 -7.14
CA TYR A 204 17.13 -5.13 -7.25
C TYR A 204 17.85 -4.05 -6.46
N VAL A 205 17.23 -2.88 -6.28
CA VAL A 205 17.79 -1.78 -5.47
C VAL A 205 17.50 -1.92 -3.98
N GLN A 206 16.67 -2.87 -3.57
CA GLN A 206 16.41 -3.14 -2.16
C GLN A 206 17.63 -3.74 -1.45
N ASN A 207 17.87 -3.27 -0.22
CA ASN A 207 18.94 -3.75 0.66
C ASN A 207 18.52 -4.90 1.58
N ASP A 208 17.27 -5.37 1.47
CA ASP A 208 16.75 -6.46 2.31
C ASP A 208 17.23 -7.82 1.78
N PRO A 209 18.01 -8.59 2.57
CA PRO A 209 18.55 -9.88 2.13
C PRO A 209 17.49 -10.98 2.00
N SER A 210 16.28 -10.77 2.52
CA SER A 210 15.16 -11.72 2.34
C SER A 210 14.55 -11.66 0.93
N VAL A 211 14.93 -10.65 0.14
CA VAL A 211 14.43 -10.43 -1.21
C VAL A 211 15.26 -11.24 -2.18
N HIS A 212 14.63 -12.24 -2.79
CA HIS A 212 15.26 -13.01 -3.85
C HIS A 212 15.52 -12.12 -5.07
N LYS A 213 16.74 -12.10 -5.59
CA LYS A 213 17.08 -11.38 -6.82
C LYS A 213 17.48 -12.40 -7.86
N TYR A 214 16.75 -12.46 -8.97
CA TYR A 214 17.12 -13.32 -10.07
C TYR A 214 18.41 -12.82 -10.70
N GLU A 215 19.42 -13.68 -10.82
CA GLU A 215 20.72 -13.30 -11.36
C GLU A 215 20.82 -13.60 -12.86
N THR A 216 19.99 -14.53 -13.36
CA THR A 216 20.08 -15.00 -14.75
C THR A 216 18.71 -15.21 -15.40
N VAL A 217 18.67 -15.08 -16.73
CA VAL A 217 17.51 -15.44 -17.56
C VAL A 217 17.11 -16.91 -17.35
N THR A 218 18.10 -17.79 -17.17
CA THR A 218 17.89 -19.23 -16.91
C THR A 218 17.07 -19.45 -15.64
N GLU A 219 17.43 -18.76 -14.55
CA GLU A 219 16.73 -18.85 -13.27
C GLU A 219 15.27 -18.39 -13.37
N ILE A 220 15.02 -17.31 -14.12
CA ILE A 220 13.68 -16.79 -14.37
C ILE A 220 12.87 -17.79 -15.20
N THR A 221 13.46 -18.33 -16.25
CA THR A 221 12.80 -19.25 -17.20
C THR A 221 12.38 -20.54 -16.50
N PHE A 222 13.20 -21.06 -15.58
CA PHE A 222 12.94 -22.30 -14.86
C PHE A 222 12.21 -22.11 -13.51
N SER A 223 11.92 -20.88 -13.11
CA SER A 223 11.06 -20.62 -11.94
C SER A 223 9.66 -21.14 -12.20
N ASP A 224 9.04 -21.80 -11.22
CA ASP A 224 7.64 -22.23 -11.35
C ASP A 224 6.67 -21.04 -11.43
N ASP A 225 5.49 -21.27 -12.02
CA ASP A 225 4.50 -20.21 -12.27
C ASP A 225 4.08 -19.49 -10.99
N ILE A 226 3.90 -20.22 -9.89
CA ILE A 226 3.44 -19.62 -8.64
C ILE A 226 4.54 -18.74 -8.05
N THR A 227 5.79 -19.20 -8.07
CA THR A 227 6.93 -18.44 -7.56
C THR A 227 7.15 -17.15 -8.34
N ILE A 228 7.17 -17.19 -9.67
CA ILE A 228 7.40 -15.97 -10.47
C ILE A 228 6.27 -14.96 -10.27
N LEU A 229 5.02 -15.43 -10.18
CA LEU A 229 3.85 -14.58 -9.96
C LEU A 229 3.80 -14.03 -8.54
N TYR A 230 4.13 -14.83 -7.53
CA TYR A 230 4.24 -14.37 -6.15
C TYR A 230 5.29 -13.27 -6.01
N ASN A 231 6.47 -13.49 -6.59
CA ASN A 231 7.55 -12.51 -6.57
C ASN A 231 7.14 -11.21 -7.27
N PHE A 232 6.45 -11.31 -8.39
CA PHE A 232 5.93 -10.14 -9.08
C PHE A 232 4.87 -9.38 -8.27
N LEU A 233 3.94 -10.09 -7.62
CA LEU A 233 2.96 -9.46 -6.74
C LEU A 233 3.61 -8.79 -5.52
N GLU A 234 4.65 -9.41 -4.95
CA GLU A 234 5.46 -8.76 -3.91
C GLU A 234 6.15 -7.50 -4.43
N ASP A 235 6.65 -7.50 -5.67
CA ASP A 235 7.30 -6.33 -6.25
C ASP A 235 6.33 -5.18 -6.44
N ILE A 236 5.12 -5.46 -6.91
CA ILE A 236 4.02 -4.47 -6.98
C ILE A 236 3.75 -3.93 -5.58
N ASP A 237 3.53 -4.80 -4.59
CA ASP A 237 3.23 -4.40 -3.21
C ASP A 237 4.35 -3.61 -2.53
N ARG A 238 5.61 -3.86 -2.90
CA ARG A 238 6.77 -3.12 -2.41
C ARG A 238 6.89 -1.77 -3.10
N TRP A 239 6.79 -1.75 -4.43
CA TRP A 239 6.82 -0.52 -5.22
C TRP A 239 5.70 0.42 -4.80
N ASP A 240 4.53 -0.14 -4.56
CA ASP A 240 3.36 0.57 -4.10
C ASP A 240 3.53 1.15 -2.68
N ARG A 241 4.15 0.42 -1.76
CA ARG A 241 4.54 0.95 -0.43
C ARG A 241 5.64 2.00 -0.48
N LYS A 242 6.57 1.94 -1.44
CA LYS A 242 7.50 3.05 -1.71
C LYS A 242 6.73 4.29 -2.17
N THR A 243 5.71 4.08 -3.00
CA THR A 243 4.78 5.14 -3.36
C THR A 243 3.74 5.41 -2.27
N GLU A 244 3.74 4.80 -1.07
CA GLU A 244 2.86 5.25 0.03
C GLU A 244 3.41 6.48 0.76
N ASP A 245 4.68 6.84 0.53
CA ASP A 245 5.14 8.23 0.68
C ASP A 245 4.47 9.17 -0.37
N SER A 246 3.68 8.62 -1.31
CA SER A 246 2.94 9.29 -2.41
C SER A 246 1.64 8.56 -2.85
N THR A 247 0.77 8.12 -1.92
CA THR A 247 -0.63 7.63 -2.11
C THR A 247 -0.96 6.42 -3.04
N GLY A 248 -1.61 5.37 -2.48
CA GLY A 248 -2.80 4.71 -3.11
C GLY A 248 -2.81 3.19 -3.41
N SER A 249 -2.66 2.32 -2.40
CA SER A 249 -2.28 0.90 -2.57
C SER A 249 -3.20 -0.08 -3.34
N TYR A 250 -4.52 -0.01 -3.16
CA TYR A 250 -5.40 -1.09 -3.63
C TYR A 250 -5.86 -0.96 -5.10
N VAL A 251 -5.72 0.22 -5.69
CA VAL A 251 -6.30 0.52 -7.01
C VAL A 251 -5.36 0.15 -8.15
N TYR A 252 -4.04 0.26 -7.92
CA TYR A 252 -3.00 -0.10 -8.90
C TYR A 252 -2.98 -1.59 -9.23
N LEU A 253 -3.20 -2.46 -8.25
CA LEU A 253 -3.19 -3.91 -8.46
C LEU A 253 -4.30 -4.33 -9.45
N ASN A 254 -5.52 -3.81 -9.31
CA ASN A 254 -6.64 -4.12 -10.21
C ASN A 254 -6.47 -3.52 -11.62
N ALA A 255 -5.92 -2.30 -11.69
CA ALA A 255 -5.56 -1.61 -12.92
C ALA A 255 -4.48 -2.37 -13.71
N MET A 256 -3.46 -2.88 -13.01
CA MET A 256 -2.33 -3.57 -13.58
C MET A 256 -2.67 -5.01 -13.97
N ILE A 257 -3.46 -5.72 -13.15
CA ILE A 257 -4.04 -7.03 -13.51
C ILE A 257 -4.88 -6.91 -14.77
N SER A 258 -5.78 -5.92 -14.88
CA SER A 258 -6.60 -5.68 -16.08
C SER A 258 -5.75 -5.34 -17.33
N LYS A 259 -4.64 -4.61 -17.16
CA LYS A 259 -3.69 -4.32 -18.25
C LYS A 259 -2.87 -5.54 -18.68
N LEU A 260 -2.42 -6.37 -17.73
CA LEU A 260 -1.72 -7.62 -18.03
C LEU A 260 -2.64 -8.60 -18.76
N TYR A 261 -3.94 -8.64 -18.44
CA TYR A 261 -4.93 -9.35 -19.26
C TYR A 261 -5.02 -8.81 -20.69
N SER A 262 -5.09 -7.48 -20.86
CA SER A 262 -5.13 -6.87 -22.21
C SER A 262 -3.86 -7.10 -23.03
N ARG A 263 -2.71 -7.37 -22.38
CA ARG A 263 -1.43 -7.68 -23.01
C ARG A 263 -1.15 -9.18 -23.13
N ALA A 264 -1.82 -10.06 -22.40
CA ALA A 264 -1.73 -11.50 -22.63
C ALA A 264 -2.19 -11.84 -24.05
N ASP A 265 -3.21 -11.16 -24.57
CA ASP A 265 -3.59 -11.22 -25.99
C ASP A 265 -2.52 -10.64 -26.92
N PHE A 266 -1.80 -9.59 -26.51
CA PHE A 266 -0.72 -9.01 -27.31
C PHE A 266 0.54 -9.88 -27.33
N VAL A 267 0.96 -10.45 -26.19
CA VAL A 267 2.11 -11.37 -26.09
C VAL A 267 1.79 -12.66 -26.83
N THR A 268 0.57 -13.19 -26.73
CA THR A 268 0.13 -14.35 -27.52
C THR A 268 0.11 -14.02 -29.01
N ASN A 269 -0.38 -12.84 -29.43
CA ASN A 269 -0.35 -12.42 -30.84
C ASN A 269 1.06 -12.06 -31.36
N TRP A 270 1.94 -11.52 -30.51
CA TRP A 270 3.34 -11.22 -30.84
C TRP A 270 4.14 -12.52 -30.97
N TYR A 271 3.95 -13.48 -30.07
CA TYR A 271 4.57 -14.80 -30.11
C TYR A 271 4.09 -15.62 -31.32
N ILE A 272 2.79 -15.58 -31.66
CA ILE A 272 2.24 -16.19 -32.90
C ILE A 272 2.81 -15.51 -34.15
N LYS A 273 3.03 -14.19 -34.13
CA LYS A 273 3.52 -13.43 -35.30
C LYS A 273 5.03 -13.58 -35.52
N GLU A 274 5.83 -13.56 -34.46
CA GLU A 274 7.29 -13.68 -34.53
C GLU A 274 7.76 -15.14 -34.66
N ILE A 275 7.22 -16.08 -33.87
CA ILE A 275 7.58 -17.51 -34.01
C ILE A 275 6.89 -18.15 -35.22
N GLY A 276 5.67 -17.72 -35.57
CA GLY A 276 5.00 -18.14 -36.80
C GLY A 276 5.76 -17.73 -38.07
N GLN A 277 6.37 -16.54 -38.10
CA GLN A 277 7.23 -16.13 -39.23
C GLN A 277 8.59 -16.82 -39.24
N ILE A 278 9.16 -17.17 -38.07
CA ILE A 278 10.39 -17.96 -37.99
C ILE A 278 10.15 -19.42 -38.40
N ALA A 279 8.96 -19.98 -38.14
CA ALA A 279 8.57 -21.32 -38.56
C ALA A 279 8.21 -21.40 -40.07
N LEU A 280 7.68 -20.31 -40.65
CA LEU A 280 7.32 -20.25 -42.07
C LEU A 280 8.45 -19.80 -43.01
N ASN A 281 9.56 -19.26 -42.49
CA ASN A 281 10.72 -18.82 -43.27
C ASN A 281 11.95 -19.74 -43.14
N ARG A 282 11.81 -20.94 -42.57
CA ARG A 282 12.86 -21.96 -42.73
C ARG A 282 12.78 -22.51 -44.16
N PRO A 283 13.84 -22.43 -44.97
CA PRO A 283 13.89 -23.21 -46.20
C PRO A 283 13.74 -24.68 -45.81
N LEU A 284 12.77 -25.37 -46.42
CA LEU A 284 12.74 -26.82 -46.41
C LEU A 284 14.11 -27.27 -46.95
N SER A 285 14.90 -27.95 -46.13
CA SER A 285 16.06 -28.66 -46.63
C SER A 285 15.55 -29.72 -47.60
N ASP A 286 15.95 -29.60 -48.85
CA ASP A 286 15.84 -30.67 -49.83
C ASP A 286 16.68 -31.86 -49.33
N ASP A 287 16.06 -32.75 -48.57
CA ASP A 287 16.47 -34.14 -48.36
C ASP A 287 15.27 -34.88 -47.73
N ASP A 288 14.39 -35.39 -48.59
CA ASP A 288 13.61 -36.64 -48.46
C ASP A 288 13.00 -37.03 -49.82
#